data_AF-A0A7C7PTT7-F1
#
_entry.id   AF-A0A7C7PTT7-F1
#
_cell.length_a   1.000
_cell.length_b   1.000
_cell.length_c   1.000
_cell.angle_alpha   90.00
_cell.angle_beta   90.00
_cell.angle_gamma   90.00
#
_symmetry.space_group_name_H-M   'P 1'
#
loop_
_entity.id
_entity.type
_entity.pdbx_description
1 polymer ?
#
loop_
_entity_poly.entity_id
_entity_poly.type
_entity_poly.pdbx_seq_one_letter_code
_entity_poly.pdbx_strand_id
1 'polypeptide(L)' 'MENLKFPSIKQLASLKEDLAPGHRLCAGCGASIIFRQLTLVAKYYGYKLVFVNATGCLEVCTAIYP' A
#
# COMPACT_ATOMS: atom_id res chain seq x y z
N MET A 1 -20.16 -9.71 -1.07
CA MET A 1 -18.72 -10.04 -1.23
C MET A 1 -18.56 -11.18 -2.22
N GLU A 2 -19.24 -11.10 -3.36
CA GLU A 2 -19.29 -12.19 -4.33
C GLU A 2 -18.46 -11.79 -5.56
N ASN A 3 -17.41 -12.58 -5.82
CA ASN A 3 -16.48 -12.53 -6.97
C ASN A 3 -15.26 -11.59 -6.91
N LEU A 4 -14.55 -11.52 -5.77
CA LEU A 4 -13.15 -11.04 -5.78
C LEU A 4 -12.23 -12.16 -6.31
N LYS A 5 -11.97 -12.16 -7.63
CA LYS A 5 -10.98 -13.06 -8.23
C LYS A 5 -9.58 -12.55 -7.92
N PHE A 6 -8.87 -13.22 -7.00
CA PHE A 6 -7.51 -12.81 -6.64
C PHE A 6 -6.59 -12.79 -7.88
N PRO A 7 -5.94 -11.65 -8.17
CA PRO A 7 -5.01 -11.54 -9.28
C PRO A 7 -3.73 -12.35 -9.03
N SER A 8 -3.05 -12.74 -10.10
CA SER A 8 -1.75 -13.42 -9.96
C SER A 8 -0.68 -12.45 -9.46
N ILE A 9 0.30 -12.98 -8.72
CA ILE A 9 1.37 -12.14 -8.15
C ILE A 9 2.22 -11.46 -9.24
N LYS A 10 2.38 -12.12 -10.39
CA LYS A 10 3.09 -11.55 -11.55
C LYS A 10 2.41 -10.29 -12.07
N GLN A 11 1.07 -10.30 -12.14
CA GLN A 11 0.30 -9.14 -12.58
C GLN A 11 0.39 -7.99 -11.59
N LEU A 12 0.31 -8.27 -10.29
CA LEU A 12 0.45 -7.24 -9.25
C LEU A 12 1.87 -6.63 -9.22
N ALA A 13 2.91 -7.45 -9.42
CA ALA A 13 4.29 -6.99 -9.42
C ALA A 13 4.64 -6.09 -10.62
N SER A 14 3.87 -6.15 -11.71
CA SER A 14 4.04 -5.25 -12.87
C SER A 14 3.41 -3.87 -12.65
N LEU A 15 2.57 -3.68 -11.63
CA LEU A 15 1.94 -2.41 -11.33
C LEU A 15 2.90 -1.48 -10.59
N LYS A 16 2.80 -0.18 -10.87
CA LYS A 16 3.56 0.85 -10.15
C LYS A 16 3.11 0.93 -8.69
N GLU A 17 4.08 0.91 -7.78
CA GLU A 17 3.86 1.09 -6.34
C GLU A 17 3.44 2.53 -6.01
N ASP A 18 2.50 2.67 -5.08
CA ASP A 18 2.00 3.98 -4.62
C ASP A 18 2.67 4.43 -3.30
N LEU A 19 3.34 3.50 -2.59
CA LEU A 19 4.18 3.85 -1.45
C LEU A 19 5.56 4.31 -1.96
N ALA A 20 5.87 5.59 -1.78
CA ALA A 20 7.14 6.15 -2.23
C ALA A 20 8.34 5.55 -1.48
N PRO A 21 9.50 5.38 -2.15
CA PRO A 21 10.74 5.02 -1.46
C PRO A 21 11.19 6.13 -0.50
N GLY A 22 11.88 5.78 0.58
CA GLY A 22 12.41 6.75 1.55
C GLY A 22 11.55 7.03 2.79
N HIS A 23 10.56 6.18 3.08
CA HIS A 23 9.81 6.21 4.33
C HIS A 23 10.63 5.73 5.54
N ARG A 24 10.34 6.19 6.76
CA ARG A 24 11.05 5.79 8.00
C ARG A 24 10.47 4.54 8.69
N LEU A 25 9.93 3.59 7.93
CA LEU A 25 9.44 2.32 8.46
C LEU A 25 10.61 1.35 8.69
N CYS A 26 10.51 0.50 9.72
CA CYS A 26 11.54 -0.51 10.02
C CYS A 26 11.81 -1.45 8.84
N ALA A 27 13.01 -2.04 8.78
CA ALA A 27 13.31 -3.11 7.84
C ALA A 27 12.35 -4.28 8.05
N GLY A 28 11.61 -4.67 7.01
CA GLY A 28 10.59 -5.72 7.10
C GLY A 28 9.31 -5.33 7.84
N CYS A 29 9.00 -4.03 7.96
CA CYS A 29 7.78 -3.56 8.62
C CYS A 29 6.51 -4.18 8.01
N GLY A 30 5.68 -4.83 8.83
CA GLY A 30 4.40 -5.40 8.37
C GLY A 30 3.43 -4.35 7.83
N ALA A 31 3.41 -3.15 8.41
CA ALA A 31 2.52 -2.07 7.97
C ALA A 31 2.86 -1.59 6.55
N SER A 32 4.14 -1.48 6.20
CA SER A 32 4.55 -1.09 4.84
C SER A 32 4.16 -2.15 3.81
N ILE A 33 4.37 -3.43 4.14
CA ILE A 33 4.05 -4.57 3.28
C ILE A 33 2.54 -4.63 3.02
N ILE A 34 1.73 -4.52 4.08
CA ILE A 34 0.27 -4.52 3.96
C ILE A 34 -0.20 -3.33 3.13
N PHE A 35 0.30 -2.13 3.41
CA PHE A 35 -0.08 -0.92 2.69
C PHE A 35 0.24 -1.04 1.18
N ARG A 36 1.46 -1.48 0.86
CA ARG A 36 1.89 -1.73 -0.53
C ARG A 36 0.99 -2.75 -1.23
N GLN A 37 0.67 -3.86 -0.58
CA GLN A 37 -0.18 -4.89 -1.20
C GLN A 37 -1.61 -4.39 -1.39
N LEU A 38 -2.15 -3.66 -0.41
CA LEU A 38 -3.47 -3.07 -0.48
C LEU A 38 -3.59 -2.06 -1.63
N THR A 39 -2.59 -1.19 -1.82
CA THR A 39 -2.60 -0.22 -2.93
C THR A 39 -2.53 -0.92 -4.28
N LEU A 40 -1.70 -1.95 -4.44
CA LEU A 40 -1.58 -2.70 -5.69
C LEU A 40 -2.88 -3.43 -6.06
N VAL A 41 -3.53 -4.05 -5.07
CA VAL A 41 -4.82 -4.73 -5.30
C VAL A 41 -5.90 -3.72 -5.66
N ALA A 42 -5.98 -2.61 -4.94
CA ALA A 42 -6.98 -1.59 -5.23
C ALA A 42 -6.80 -0.97 -6.63
N LYS A 43 -5.55 -0.76 -7.03
CA LYS A 43 -5.17 -0.28 -8.36
C LYS A 43 -5.49 -1.29 -9.46
N TYR A 44 -5.28 -2.58 -9.22
CA TYR A 44 -5.66 -3.65 -10.15
C TYR A 44 -7.17 -3.62 -10.46
N TYR A 45 -8.00 -3.36 -9.45
CA TYR A 45 -9.44 -3.24 -9.63
C TYR A 45 -9.90 -1.85 -10.11
N GLY A 46 -8.98 -0.90 -10.33
CA GLY A 46 -9.29 0.44 -10.81
C GLY A 46 -9.95 1.36 -9.78
N TYR A 47 -9.82 1.06 -8.48
CA TYR A 47 -10.38 1.94 -7.44
C TYR A 47 -9.59 3.25 -7.33
N LYS A 48 -10.31 4.36 -7.19
CA LYS A 48 -9.73 5.65 -6.81
C LYS A 48 -9.56 5.69 -5.29
N LEU A 49 -8.34 5.50 -4.82
CA LEU A 49 -8.02 5.40 -3.39
C LEU A 49 -8.04 6.75 -2.69
N VAL A 50 -8.61 6.76 -1.48
CA VAL A 50 -8.50 7.84 -0.49
C VAL A 50 -8.01 7.19 0.80
N PHE A 51 -6.90 7.69 1.35
CA PHE A 51 -6.32 7.18 2.60
C PHE A 51 -6.65 8.11 3.76
N VAL A 52 -7.17 7.52 4.84
CA VAL A 52 -7.36 8.18 6.13
C VAL A 52 -6.58 7.35 7.15
N ASN A 53 -5.58 7.96 7.79
CA ASN A 53 -4.79 7.29 8.81
C ASN A 53 -5.07 7.91 10.17
N ALA A 54 -5.34 7.07 11.17
CA ALA A 54 -5.21 7.47 12.56
C ALA A 54 -3.73 7.68 12.91
N THR A 55 -3.45 8.48 13.94
CA THR A 55 -2.08 8.71 14.42
C THR A 55 -1.41 7.38 14.76
N GLY A 56 -0.23 7.14 14.17
CA GLY A 56 0.48 5.87 14.34
C GLY A 56 1.68 5.71 13.43
N CYS A 57 2.34 4.55 13.52
CA CYS A 57 3.61 4.33 12.81
C CYS A 57 3.52 4.56 11.30
N LEU A 58 2.44 4.12 10.65
CA LEU A 58 2.28 4.30 9.22
C LEU A 58 2.16 5.79 8.86
N GLU A 59 1.38 6.56 9.62
CA GLU A 59 1.21 8.00 9.43
C GLU A 59 2.52 8.76 9.70
N VAL A 60 3.11 8.60 10.89
CA VAL A 60 4.36 9.29 11.26
C VAL A 60 5.51 8.93 10.32
N CYS A 61 5.67 7.67 9.91
CA CYS A 61 6.83 7.27 9.10
C CYS A 61 6.67 7.59 7.60
N THR A 62 5.47 7.92 7.11
CA THR A 62 5.22 8.21 5.68
C THR A 62 4.87 9.67 5.41
N ALA A 63 4.36 10.40 6.40
CA ALA A 63 3.98 11.80 6.30
C ALA A 63 4.85 12.72 7.16
N ILE A 64 6.02 12.25 7.60
CA ILE A 64 6.98 13.12 8.28
C ILE A 64 7.38 14.24 7.33
N TYR A 65 7.21 15.48 7.78
CA TYR A 65 7.81 16.64 7.14
C TYR A 65 9.36 16.44 7.16
N PRO A 66 10.12 17.29 6.47
CA PRO A 66 11.20 17.98 7.14
C PRO A 66 10.82 18.53 8.54
#